data_AF-A0A832H6R9-F1
#
_entry.id   AF-A0A832H6R9-F1
#
_cell.length_a   1.000
_cell.length_b   1.000
_cell.length_c   1.000
_cell.angle_alpha   90.00
_cell.angle_beta   90.00
_cell.angle_gamma   90.00
#
_symmetry.space_group_name_H-M   'P 1'
#
loop_
_entity.id
_entity.type
_entity.pdbx_description
1 polymer ?
#
loop_
_entity_poly.entity_id
_entity_poly.type
_entity_poly.pdbx_seq_one_letter_code
_entity_poly.pdbx_strand_id
1 'polypeptide(L)'
;MSHGIRFSDIARMSLFRGFNETFVRLLDLFFVQRNYLQGDTLVLQGTRQDTFFLIIAGEVEITQEVAGRPVQLCILPAGQFFGEINLFDPGTATATVTALTPVVTLEISNEKFRSFITHKPELAADFTFQLAETIVKRFRASSNSLVEELSRPEKVLRAQQTDRGPVA
;
A
#
# COMPACT_ATOMS: atom_id res chain seq x y z
N MET A 1 -28.14 5.00 -5.33
CA MET A 1 -27.96 3.78 -6.15
C MET A 1 -26.47 3.54 -6.28
N SER A 2 -25.90 2.74 -5.39
CA SER A 2 -24.47 2.42 -5.38
C SER A 2 -24.18 1.53 -6.59
N HIS A 3 -23.44 2.04 -7.57
CA HIS A 3 -22.92 1.20 -8.63
C HIS A 3 -21.80 0.36 -8.02
N GLY A 4 -22.14 -0.87 -7.62
CA GLY A 4 -21.17 -1.82 -7.07
C GLY A 4 -20.09 -2.15 -8.08
N ILE A 5 -18.87 -2.36 -7.58
CA ILE A 5 -17.71 -2.79 -8.37
C ILE A 5 -18.06 -4.07 -9.13
N ARG A 6 -17.79 -4.09 -10.44
CA ARG A 6 -18.02 -5.31 -11.24
C ARG A 6 -16.80 -6.21 -11.11
N PHE A 7 -17.03 -7.52 -11.12
CA PHE A 7 -15.94 -8.52 -11.21
C PHE A 7 -14.92 -8.18 -12.29
N SER A 8 -15.41 -7.75 -13.46
CA SER A 8 -14.57 -7.33 -14.59
C SER A 8 -13.57 -6.22 -14.27
N ASP A 9 -13.91 -5.33 -13.33
CA ASP A 9 -13.12 -4.16 -13.00
C ASP A 9 -11.90 -4.55 -12.15
N ILE A 10 -11.97 -5.64 -11.39
CA ILE A 10 -10.92 -6.05 -10.44
C ILE A 10 -10.27 -7.40 -10.77
N ALA A 11 -10.88 -8.25 -11.58
CA ALA A 11 -10.35 -9.57 -11.94
C ALA A 11 -8.98 -9.52 -12.66
N ARG A 12 -8.64 -8.39 -13.27
CA ARG A 12 -7.34 -8.17 -13.93
C ARG A 12 -6.23 -7.77 -12.97
N MET A 13 -6.58 -7.39 -11.74
CA MET A 13 -5.62 -6.94 -10.75
C MET A 13 -4.85 -8.13 -10.18
N SER A 14 -3.54 -7.95 -9.98
CA SER A 14 -2.68 -9.03 -9.49
C SER A 14 -3.16 -9.62 -8.17
N LEU A 15 -3.69 -8.77 -7.27
CA LEU A 15 -4.22 -9.19 -5.98
C LEU A 15 -5.40 -10.16 -6.12
N PHE A 16 -6.12 -10.14 -7.25
CA PHE A 16 -7.30 -10.97 -7.47
C PHE A 16 -7.14 -12.09 -8.50
N ARG A 17 -5.90 -12.43 -8.90
CA ARG A 17 -5.69 -13.56 -9.81
C ARG A 17 -6.12 -14.86 -9.14
N GLY A 18 -6.87 -15.67 -9.88
CA GLY A 18 -7.35 -16.98 -9.42
C GLY A 18 -8.69 -16.94 -8.69
N PHE A 19 -9.24 -15.77 -8.38
CA PHE A 19 -10.58 -15.68 -7.82
C PHE A 19 -11.67 -15.74 -8.89
N ASN A 20 -12.79 -16.36 -8.53
CA ASN A 20 -14.00 -16.43 -9.35
C ASN A 20 -14.98 -15.30 -9.02
N GLU A 21 -16.07 -15.21 -9.79
CA GLU A 21 -17.10 -14.18 -9.60
C GLU A 21 -17.79 -14.27 -8.23
N THR A 22 -18.01 -15.50 -7.73
CA THR A 22 -18.56 -15.74 -6.39
C THR A 22 -17.70 -15.09 -5.30
N PHE A 23 -16.37 -15.13 -5.44
CA PHE A 23 -15.46 -14.49 -4.51
C PHE A 23 -15.61 -12.98 -4.48
N VAL A 24 -15.67 -12.33 -5.65
CA VAL A 24 -15.81 -10.87 -5.69
C VAL A 24 -17.11 -10.40 -5.08
N ARG A 25 -18.19 -11.16 -5.26
CA ARG A 25 -19.46 -10.87 -4.56
C ARG A 25 -19.35 -11.00 -3.04
N LEU A 26 -18.43 -11.82 -2.54
CA LEU A 26 -18.17 -11.92 -1.10
C LEU A 26 -17.31 -10.77 -0.59
N LEU A 27 -16.54 -10.08 -1.46
CA LEU A 27 -15.78 -8.89 -1.05
C LEU A 27 -16.70 -7.80 -0.52
N ASP A 28 -17.90 -7.63 -1.08
CA ASP A 28 -18.88 -6.64 -0.61
C ASP A 28 -19.29 -6.84 0.87
N LEU A 29 -19.08 -8.03 1.44
CA LEU A 29 -19.37 -8.31 2.85
C LEU A 29 -18.29 -7.76 3.79
N PHE A 30 -17.05 -7.62 3.31
CA PHE A 30 -15.89 -7.27 4.14
C PHE A 30 -15.26 -5.94 3.74
N PHE A 31 -15.31 -5.59 2.47
CA PHE A 31 -14.74 -4.38 1.91
C PHE A 31 -15.80 -3.28 1.81
N VAL A 32 -15.35 -2.04 1.91
CA VAL A 32 -16.15 -0.84 1.68
C VAL A 32 -15.55 -0.10 0.50
N GLN A 33 -16.37 0.20 -0.50
CA GLN A 33 -15.95 1.06 -1.59
C GLN A 33 -15.99 2.53 -1.16
N ARG A 34 -14.93 3.29 -1.43
CA ARG A 34 -14.92 4.75 -1.28
C ARG A 34 -14.47 5.45 -2.56
N ASN A 35 -14.93 6.68 -2.72
CA ASN A 35 -14.54 7.57 -3.80
C ASN A 35 -13.87 8.80 -3.20
N TYR A 36 -12.81 9.25 -3.84
CA TYR A 36 -12.00 10.39 -3.47
C TYR A 36 -11.85 11.31 -4.68
N LEU A 37 -11.89 12.61 -4.43
CA LEU A 37 -11.58 13.62 -5.43
C LEU A 37 -10.07 13.80 -5.55
N GLN A 38 -9.63 14.40 -6.65
CA GLN A 38 -8.24 14.82 -6.78
C GLN A 38 -7.87 15.80 -5.65
N GLY A 39 -6.73 15.56 -5.01
CA GLY A 39 -6.23 16.35 -3.88
C GLY A 39 -6.69 15.84 -2.51
N ASP A 40 -7.65 14.91 -2.44
CA ASP A 40 -8.08 14.35 -1.16
C ASP A 40 -6.95 13.56 -0.49
N THR A 41 -6.81 13.73 0.83
CA THR A 41 -5.91 12.92 1.65
C THR A 41 -6.65 11.69 2.16
N LEU A 42 -6.20 10.51 1.72
CA LEU A 42 -6.77 9.22 2.13
C LEU A 42 -6.20 8.78 3.49
N VAL A 43 -4.92 9.04 3.71
CA VAL A 43 -4.20 8.71 4.94
C VAL A 43 -3.25 9.85 5.26
N LEU A 44 -3.20 10.27 6.52
CA LEU A 44 -2.27 11.29 6.99
C LEU A 44 -1.18 10.65 7.85
N GLN A 45 0.09 10.94 7.56
CA GLN A 45 1.21 10.49 8.39
C GLN A 45 0.99 10.88 9.86
N GLY A 46 1.37 9.99 10.78
CA GLY A 46 1.22 10.27 12.21
C GLY A 46 -0.17 9.98 12.77
N THR A 47 -1.15 9.65 11.92
CA THR A 47 -2.49 9.27 12.38
C THR A 47 -2.61 7.76 12.60
N ARG A 48 -3.51 7.36 13.51
CA ARG A 48 -3.82 5.95 13.72
C ARG A 48 -4.43 5.37 12.45
N GLN A 49 -3.91 4.24 12.01
CA GLN A 49 -4.38 3.52 10.84
C GLN A 49 -4.46 2.02 11.14
N ASP A 50 -5.53 1.40 10.65
CA ASP A 50 -5.83 -0.04 10.74
C ASP A 50 -6.50 -0.59 9.47
N THR A 51 -6.51 0.21 8.40
CA THR A 51 -7.21 -0.08 7.15
C THR A 51 -6.23 -0.35 6.02
N PHE A 52 -6.54 -1.38 5.25
CA PHE A 52 -5.92 -1.68 3.96
C PHE A 52 -6.74 -1.06 2.84
N PHE A 53 -6.05 -0.54 1.83
CA PHE A 53 -6.65 0.15 0.69
C PHE A 53 -6.18 -0.49 -0.61
N LEU A 54 -7.09 -0.96 -1.43
CA LEU A 54 -6.84 -1.35 -2.81
C LEU A 54 -7.37 -0.26 -3.75
N ILE A 55 -6.54 0.23 -4.67
CA ILE A 55 -6.92 1.25 -5.65
C ILE A 55 -7.59 0.54 -6.83
N ILE A 56 -8.86 0.84 -7.08
CA ILE A 56 -9.66 0.29 -8.18
C ILE A 56 -9.56 1.16 -9.43
N ALA A 57 -9.52 2.48 -9.24
CA ALA A 57 -9.37 3.47 -10.30
C ALA A 57 -8.60 4.68 -9.78
N GLY A 58 -7.94 5.39 -10.69
CA GLY A 58 -7.12 6.56 -10.37
C GLY A 58 -5.71 6.20 -9.91
N GLU A 59 -5.03 7.21 -9.35
CA GLU A 59 -3.65 7.15 -8.88
C GLU A 59 -3.49 7.96 -7.61
N VAL A 60 -2.66 7.48 -6.69
CA VAL A 60 -2.31 8.18 -5.44
C VAL A 60 -0.81 8.41 -5.35
N GLU A 61 -0.43 9.49 -4.69
CA GLU A 61 0.94 9.77 -4.28
C GLU A 61 1.14 9.37 -2.83
N ILE A 62 2.27 8.73 -2.53
CA ILE A 62 2.72 8.46 -1.16
C ILE A 62 3.90 9.37 -0.85
N THR A 63 3.76 10.19 0.19
CA THR A 63 4.82 11.10 0.66
C THR A 63 5.11 10.85 2.14
N GLN A 64 6.37 11.03 2.55
CA GLN A 64 6.78 10.97 3.95
C GLN A 64 7.49 12.27 4.32
N GLU A 65 7.14 12.83 5.47
CA GLU A 65 7.86 13.98 6.01
C GLU A 65 9.19 13.54 6.62
N VAL A 66 10.29 14.09 6.08
CA VAL A 66 11.66 13.86 6.54
C VAL A 66 12.33 15.20 6.77
N ALA A 67 12.76 15.46 8.01
CA ALA A 67 13.39 16.72 8.42
C ALA A 67 12.57 17.98 8.02
N GLY A 68 11.25 17.92 8.20
CA GLY A 68 10.33 19.02 7.91
C GLY A 68 10.03 19.23 6.43
N ARG A 69 10.38 18.28 5.55
CA ARG A 69 10.12 18.35 4.11
C ARG A 69 9.39 17.09 3.63
N PRO A 70 8.37 17.22 2.76
CA PRO A 70 7.76 16.05 2.14
C PRO A 70 8.72 15.45 1.12
N VAL A 71 8.94 14.14 1.23
CA VAL A 71 9.69 13.32 0.28
C VAL A 71 8.72 12.37 -0.39
N GLN A 72 8.61 12.42 -1.71
CA GLN A 72 7.82 11.45 -2.46
C GLN A 72 8.48 10.08 -2.39
N LEU A 73 7.75 9.08 -1.91
CA LEU A 73 8.22 7.70 -1.85
C LEU A 73 7.88 6.96 -3.14
N CYS A 74 6.64 7.09 -3.61
CA CYS A 74 6.17 6.51 -4.87
C CYS A 74 4.81 7.08 -5.30
N ILE A 75 4.40 6.75 -6.52
CA ILE A 75 3.03 6.90 -7.03
C ILE A 75 2.47 5.50 -7.27
N LEU A 76 1.26 5.25 -6.80
CA LEU A 76 0.57 3.97 -6.96
C LEU A 76 -0.66 4.13 -7.86
N PRO A 77 -0.70 3.46 -9.03
CA PRO A 77 -1.88 3.44 -9.89
C PRO A 77 -2.90 2.39 -9.46
N ALA A 78 -4.05 2.38 -10.13
CA ALA A 78 -5.05 1.32 -10.04
C ALA A 78 -4.44 -0.09 -10.17
N GLY A 79 -4.94 -1.01 -9.35
CA GLY A 79 -4.43 -2.38 -9.21
C GLY A 79 -3.33 -2.54 -8.17
N GLN A 80 -2.82 -1.44 -7.63
CA GLN A 80 -1.92 -1.42 -6.47
C GLN A 80 -2.70 -1.16 -5.18
N PHE A 81 -2.11 -1.54 -4.05
CA PHE A 81 -2.66 -1.30 -2.71
C PHE A 81 -1.66 -0.58 -1.80
N PHE A 82 -2.13 -0.09 -0.66
CA PHE A 82 -1.31 0.44 0.44
C PHE A 82 -2.00 0.18 1.80
N GLY A 83 -1.31 0.49 2.91
CA GLY A 83 -1.81 0.25 4.26
C GLY A 83 -1.64 -1.20 4.73
N GLU A 84 -0.90 -2.02 3.98
CA GLU A 84 -0.62 -3.41 4.31
C GLU A 84 0.11 -3.57 5.65
N ILE A 85 0.96 -2.60 6.02
CA ILE A 85 1.66 -2.62 7.31
C ILE A 85 0.61 -2.55 8.43
N ASN A 86 -0.29 -1.57 8.36
CA ASN A 86 -1.32 -1.35 9.37
C ASN A 86 -2.41 -2.42 9.38
N LEU A 87 -2.53 -3.20 8.32
CA LEU A 87 -3.38 -4.38 8.29
C LEU A 87 -2.86 -5.51 9.20
N PHE A 88 -1.55 -5.67 9.36
CA PHE A 88 -0.97 -6.74 10.20
C PHE A 88 -0.40 -6.23 11.53
N ASP A 89 0.10 -5.00 11.55
CA ASP A 89 0.63 -4.29 12.70
C ASP A 89 -0.09 -2.93 12.85
N PRO A 90 -1.30 -2.92 13.45
CA PRO A 90 -2.07 -1.70 13.63
C PRO A 90 -1.29 -0.67 14.45
N GLY A 91 -1.25 0.56 13.97
CA GLY A 91 -0.38 1.56 14.57
C GLY A 91 -0.53 2.90 13.89
N THR A 92 0.58 3.62 13.80
CA THR A 92 0.62 4.96 13.21
C THR A 92 1.02 4.87 11.74
N ALA A 93 0.31 5.59 10.88
CA ALA A 93 0.66 5.71 9.47
C ALA A 93 2.06 6.33 9.31
N THR A 94 2.93 5.67 8.55
CA THR A 94 4.32 6.10 8.32
C THR A 94 4.46 7.16 7.22
N ALA A 95 3.42 7.33 6.40
CA ALA A 95 3.38 8.22 5.25
C ALA A 95 1.97 8.78 5.03
N THR A 96 1.90 9.89 4.30
CA THR A 96 0.68 10.52 3.80
C THR A 96 0.36 9.97 2.42
N VAL A 97 -0.92 9.72 2.15
CA VAL A 97 -1.43 9.24 0.86
C VAL A 97 -2.44 10.24 0.32
N THR A 98 -2.18 10.79 -0.86
CA THR A 98 -3.00 11.83 -1.50
C THR A 98 -3.43 11.39 -2.89
N ALA A 99 -4.70 11.63 -3.23
CA ALA A 99 -5.23 11.34 -4.56
C ALA A 99 -4.66 12.31 -5.60
N LEU A 100 -3.96 11.80 -6.63
CA LEU A 100 -3.47 12.61 -7.75
C LEU A 100 -4.51 12.80 -8.85
N THR A 101 -5.49 11.91 -8.91
CA THR A 101 -6.65 11.92 -9.79
C THR A 101 -7.90 11.54 -8.98
N PRO A 102 -9.12 11.60 -9.53
CA PRO A 102 -10.26 10.96 -8.86
C PRO A 102 -9.97 9.47 -8.64
N VAL A 103 -10.08 9.03 -7.39
CA VAL A 103 -9.68 7.68 -6.96
C VAL A 103 -10.88 6.91 -6.42
N VAL A 104 -10.94 5.62 -6.75
CA VAL A 104 -11.88 4.68 -6.17
C VAL A 104 -11.09 3.61 -5.43
N THR A 105 -11.43 3.33 -4.17
CA THR A 105 -10.78 2.31 -3.34
C THR A 105 -11.75 1.20 -2.93
N LEU A 106 -11.19 0.02 -2.67
CA LEU A 106 -11.77 -1.00 -1.81
C LEU A 106 -11.00 -1.03 -0.49
N GLU A 107 -11.72 -0.89 0.62
CA GLU A 107 -11.12 -0.74 1.95
C GLU A 107 -11.56 -1.84 2.91
N ILE A 108 -10.61 -2.41 3.66
CA ILE A 108 -10.89 -3.38 4.71
C ILE A 108 -10.12 -3.03 5.97
N SER A 109 -10.83 -2.95 7.10
CA SER A 109 -10.19 -2.76 8.41
C SER A 109 -9.57 -4.06 8.91
N ASN A 110 -8.61 -3.96 9.83
CA ASN A 110 -7.99 -5.11 10.49
C ASN A 110 -9.04 -6.05 11.10
N GLU A 111 -10.06 -5.50 11.76
CA GLU A 111 -11.16 -6.29 12.34
C GLU A 111 -11.93 -7.08 11.28
N LYS A 112 -12.33 -6.42 10.18
CA LYS A 112 -13.04 -7.09 9.09
C LYS A 112 -12.16 -8.10 8.37
N PHE A 113 -10.85 -7.83 8.26
CA PHE A 113 -9.90 -8.78 7.70
C PHE A 113 -9.72 -10.03 8.58
N ARG A 114 -9.66 -9.86 9.90
CA ARG A 114 -9.71 -10.99 10.86
C ARG A 114 -10.99 -11.80 10.70
N SER A 115 -12.13 -11.12 10.60
CA SER A 115 -13.42 -11.78 10.36
C SER A 115 -13.44 -12.53 9.02
N PHE A 116 -12.86 -11.95 7.96
CA PHE A 116 -12.72 -12.59 6.65
C PHE A 116 -11.90 -13.88 6.74
N ILE A 117 -10.76 -13.85 7.44
CA ILE A 117 -9.94 -15.06 7.70
C ILE A 117 -10.74 -16.14 8.43
N THR A 118 -11.50 -15.77 9.47
CA THR A 118 -12.27 -16.74 10.27
C THR A 118 -13.43 -17.36 9.48
N HIS A 119 -14.20 -16.56 8.74
CA HIS A 119 -15.43 -17.02 8.10
C HIS A 119 -15.21 -17.59 6.70
N LYS A 120 -14.08 -17.26 6.05
CA LYS A 120 -13.76 -17.64 4.67
C LYS A 120 -12.28 -18.05 4.54
N PRO A 121 -11.80 -19.05 5.30
CA PRO A 121 -10.37 -19.36 5.43
C PRO A 121 -9.69 -19.74 4.11
N GLU A 122 -10.34 -20.52 3.24
CA GLU A 122 -9.80 -20.90 1.94
C GLU A 122 -9.54 -19.66 1.05
N LEU A 123 -10.51 -18.75 1.03
CA LEU A 123 -10.43 -17.52 0.25
C LEU A 123 -9.43 -16.53 0.83
N ALA A 124 -9.35 -16.47 2.16
CA ALA A 124 -8.37 -15.64 2.84
C ALA A 124 -6.95 -16.14 2.62
N ALA A 125 -6.75 -17.46 2.48
CA ALA A 125 -5.44 -18.04 2.16
C ALA A 125 -4.95 -17.57 0.78
N ASP A 126 -5.79 -17.66 -0.26
CA ASP A 126 -5.46 -17.18 -1.60
C ASP A 126 -5.16 -15.67 -1.59
N PHE A 127 -6.00 -14.88 -0.91
CA PHE A 127 -5.83 -13.43 -0.85
C PHE A 127 -4.53 -13.05 -0.15
N THR A 128 -4.25 -13.70 0.99
CA THR A 128 -3.04 -13.46 1.77
C THR A 128 -1.79 -13.88 0.99
N PHE A 129 -1.85 -14.95 0.20
CA PHE A 129 -0.75 -15.36 -0.65
C PHE A 129 -0.45 -14.33 -1.76
N GLN A 130 -1.48 -13.83 -2.45
CA GLN A 130 -1.32 -12.77 -3.47
C GLN A 130 -0.80 -11.46 -2.87
N LEU A 131 -1.27 -11.13 -1.67
CA LEU A 131 -0.80 -9.98 -0.91
C LEU A 131 0.69 -10.12 -0.58
N ALA A 132 1.10 -11.25 -0.01
CA ALA A 132 2.49 -11.55 0.33
C ALA A 132 3.40 -11.50 -0.91
N GLU A 133 2.98 -12.09 -2.03
CA GLU A 133 3.76 -12.07 -3.27
C GLU A 133 4.01 -10.63 -3.76
N THR A 134 3.00 -9.77 -3.68
CA THR A 134 3.11 -8.36 -4.08
C THR A 134 4.01 -7.57 -3.13
N ILE A 135 3.89 -7.78 -1.81
CA ILE A 135 4.76 -7.15 -0.81
C ILE A 135 6.22 -7.54 -1.03
N VAL A 136 6.50 -8.81 -1.28
CA VAL A 136 7.86 -9.30 -1.57
C VAL A 136 8.44 -8.65 -2.82
N LYS A 137 7.64 -8.51 -3.89
CA LYS A 137 8.07 -7.82 -5.12
C LYS A 137 8.43 -6.36 -4.85
N ARG A 138 7.60 -5.64 -4.10
CA ARG A 138 7.85 -4.24 -3.72
C ARG A 138 9.08 -4.10 -2.83
N PHE A 139 9.21 -4.96 -1.82
CA PHE A 139 10.36 -4.94 -0.92
C PHE A 139 11.68 -5.16 -1.65
N ARG A 140 11.72 -6.09 -2.61
CA ARG A 140 12.90 -6.31 -3.47
C ARG A 140 13.22 -5.09 -4.33
N ALA A 141 12.21 -4.46 -4.94
CA ALA A 141 12.40 -3.25 -5.73
C ALA A 141 12.95 -2.10 -4.88
N SER A 142 12.36 -1.85 -3.71
CA SER A 142 12.83 -0.82 -2.77
C SER A 142 14.25 -1.11 -2.24
N SER A 143 14.54 -2.36 -1.87
CA SER A 143 15.88 -2.75 -1.38
C SER A 143 16.95 -2.59 -2.45
N ASN A 144 16.68 -2.99 -3.70
CA ASN A 144 17.62 -2.82 -4.80
C ASN A 144 17.91 -1.34 -5.10
N SER A 145 16.89 -0.49 -5.05
CA SER A 145 17.06 0.96 -5.24
C SER A 145 18.01 1.57 -4.18
N LEU A 146 17.92 1.13 -2.92
CA LEU A 146 18.83 1.58 -1.87
C LEU A 146 20.26 1.11 -2.10
N VAL A 147 20.45 -0.14 -2.52
CA VAL A 147 21.78 -0.68 -2.86
C VAL A 147 22.40 0.10 -4.01
N GLU A 148 21.63 0.40 -5.06
CA GLU A 148 22.11 1.21 -6.18
C GLU A 148 22.49 2.63 -5.74
N GLU A 149 21.68 3.27 -4.90
CA GLU A 149 21.99 4.60 -4.37
C GLU A 149 23.25 4.65 -3.51
N LEU A 150 23.43 3.65 -2.63
CA LEU A 150 24.62 3.54 -1.78
C LEU A 150 25.88 3.18 -2.58
N SER A 151 25.72 2.47 -3.69
CA SER A 151 26.82 2.11 -4.59
C SER A 151 27.29 3.27 -5.48
N ARG A 152 26.59 4.41 -5.48
CA ARG A 152 27.03 5.60 -6.23
C ARG A 152 28.32 6.16 -5.62
N PRO A 153 29.39 6.37 -6.42
CA PRO A 153 30.71 6.74 -5.90
C PRO A 153 30.71 7.99 -5.01
N GLU A 154 29.86 8.97 -5.31
CA GLU A 154 29.77 10.25 -4.58
C GLU A 154 29.32 10.13 -3.11
N LYS A 155 28.53 9.10 -2.75
CA LYS A 155 28.07 8.88 -1.36
C LYS A 155 29.06 8.02 -0.55
N VAL A 156 29.75 7.08 -1.19
CA VAL A 156 30.79 6.23 -0.56
C VAL A 156 31.96 7.08 -0.04
N LEU A 157 32.36 8.10 -0.80
CA LEU A 157 33.43 9.04 -0.43
C LEU A 157 33.11 9.85 0.85
N ARG A 158 31.84 10.25 1.06
CA ARG A 158 31.45 11.00 2.27
C ARG A 158 31.38 10.12 3.52
N ALA A 159 30.94 8.86 3.39
CA ALA A 159 30.91 7.92 4.52
C ALA A 159 32.32 7.54 5.02
N GLN A 160 33.32 7.49 4.13
CA GLN A 160 34.71 7.21 4.48
C GLN A 160 35.46 8.43 5.06
N GLN A 161 34.94 9.65 4.91
CA GLN A 161 35.55 10.87 5.46
C GLN A 161 35.06 11.21 6.88
N THR A 162 33.88 10.73 7.30
CA THR A 162 33.33 10.97 8.64
C THR A 162 33.92 10.09 9.74
N ASP A 163 34.69 9.04 9.41
CA ASP A 163 35.28 8.10 10.39
C ASP A 163 36.73 8.46 10.81
N ARG A 164 37.24 9.63 10.37
CA ARG A 164 38.49 10.20 10.88
C ARG A 164 38.19 11.35 11.84
N GLY A 165 37.75 11.02 13.05
CA GLY A 165 37.76 11.96 14.18
C GLY A 165 39.19 12.44 14.47
N PRO A 166 39.36 13.67 14.99
CA PRO A 166 40.69 14.24 15.23
C PRO A 166 41.45 13.41 16.27
N VAL A 167 42.65 12.97 15.90
CA VAL A 167 43.64 12.46 16.85
C VAL A 167 44.07 13.64 17.71
N ALA A 168 43.71 13.59 19.00
CA ALA A 168 44.29 14.40 20.06
C ALA A 168 44.62 13.48 21.23
#